data_AF-A0A7W1S1Z3-F1
#
_entry.id   AF-A0A7W1S1Z3-F1
#
_cell.length_a   1.000
_cell.length_b   1.000
_cell.length_c   1.000
_cell.angle_alpha   90.00
_cell.angle_beta   90.00
_cell.angle_gamma   90.00
#
_symmetry.space_group_name_H-M   'P 1'
#
loop_
_entity.id
_entity.type
_entity.pdbx_description
1 polymer ?
#
loop_
_entity_poly.entity_id
_entity_poly.type
_entity_poly.pdbx_seq_one_letter_code
_entity_poly.pdbx_strand_id
1 'polypeptide(L)'
;MPITVVTGDPLTTQAQTLAFGFNAKGRVEVGGLETRLYDAYPSAFASFRKQCNSDRIKPGMLWMWREAQFNLLFLVVRESSVGMTRMRYVENVLMTIARDYPLYGLTSIALAPLGNKEEWVLLRPVVDYWLKTVPLPVTVYEEIT
;
A
#
# COMPACT_ATOMS: atom_id res chain seq x y z
N MET A 1 1.40 -20.60 6.22
CA MET A 1 2.09 -19.61 5.34
C MET A 1 1.40 -18.28 5.57
N PRO A 2 2.09 -17.22 6.00
CA PRO A 2 1.44 -15.98 6.40
C PRO A 2 0.90 -15.16 5.21
N ILE A 3 1.31 -15.50 3.99
CA ILE A 3 0.77 -14.90 2.76
C ILE A 3 -0.33 -15.79 2.18
N THR A 4 -1.51 -15.21 2.00
CA THR A 4 -2.63 -15.78 1.24
C THR A 4 -2.86 -14.94 0.00
N VAL A 5 -2.92 -15.56 -1.18
CA VAL A 5 -3.24 -14.86 -2.43
C VAL A 5 -4.72 -15.04 -2.72
N VAL A 6 -5.41 -13.95 -3.05
CA VAL A 6 -6.83 -13.97 -3.40
C VAL A 6 -7.09 -13.12 -4.63
N THR A 7 -8.14 -13.47 -5.35
CA THR A 7 -8.66 -12.67 -6.46
C THR A 7 -9.94 -11.97 -6.00
N GLY A 8 -10.05 -10.67 -6.23
CA GLY A 8 -11.24 -9.90 -5.84
C GLY A 8 -10.96 -8.43 -5.58
N ASP A 9 -11.92 -7.74 -4.97
CA ASP A 9 -11.82 -6.31 -4.65
C ASP A 9 -11.14 -6.07 -3.29
N PRO A 10 -9.97 -5.39 -3.23
CA PRO A 10 -9.29 -5.06 -1.98
C PRO A 10 -10.14 -4.28 -0.97
N LEU A 11 -11.15 -3.53 -1.43
CA LEU A 11 -12.06 -2.78 -0.54
C LEU A 11 -12.99 -3.67 0.28
N THR A 12 -13.13 -4.95 -0.08
CA THR A 12 -13.97 -5.92 0.66
C THR A 12 -13.18 -6.70 1.71
N THR A 13 -11.93 -6.29 1.96
CA THR A 13 -11.03 -6.99 2.87
C THR A 13 -11.57 -7.08 4.30
N GLN A 14 -11.22 -8.19 4.96
CA GLN A 14 -11.40 -8.40 6.41
C GLN A 14 -10.09 -8.19 7.18
N ALA A 15 -9.00 -7.82 6.49
CA ALA A 15 -7.76 -7.45 7.16
C ALA A 15 -7.95 -6.11 7.89
N GLN A 16 -7.22 -5.95 9.00
CA GLN A 16 -7.23 -4.72 9.80
C GLN A 16 -6.77 -3.50 8.99
N THR A 17 -5.87 -3.69 8.01
CA THR A 17 -5.27 -2.60 7.25
C THR A 17 -5.22 -2.92 5.76
N LEU A 18 -5.71 -2.01 4.91
CA LEU A 18 -5.54 -2.05 3.46
C LEU A 18 -4.32 -1.22 3.05
N ALA A 19 -3.31 -1.88 2.50
CA ALA A 19 -2.09 -1.29 1.98
C ALA A 19 -2.13 -1.16 0.45
N PHE A 20 -1.77 0.01 -0.06
CA PHE A 20 -1.76 0.30 -1.49
C PHE A 20 -0.65 1.28 -1.86
N GLY A 21 -0.19 1.21 -3.10
CA GLY A 21 0.87 2.08 -3.62
C GLY A 21 0.35 3.48 -3.93
N PHE A 22 1.10 4.52 -3.56
CA PHE A 22 0.76 5.90 -3.87
C PHE A 22 2.02 6.77 -4.08
N ASN A 23 1.83 8.02 -4.51
CA ASN A 23 2.93 8.93 -4.83
C ASN A 23 3.26 9.94 -3.73
N ALA A 24 4.53 10.34 -3.67
CA ALA A 24 5.05 11.30 -2.70
C ALA A 24 4.53 12.74 -2.88
N LYS A 25 3.86 13.06 -4.00
CA LYS A 25 3.23 14.37 -4.22
C LYS A 25 1.81 14.45 -3.65
N GLY A 26 1.27 13.35 -3.11
CA GLY A 26 -0.10 13.30 -2.59
C GLY A 26 -1.15 13.69 -3.63
N ARG A 27 -0.86 13.46 -4.92
CA ARG A 27 -1.77 13.75 -6.03
C ARG A 27 -2.60 12.52 -6.34
N VAL A 28 -3.89 12.69 -6.59
CA VAL A 28 -4.76 11.60 -7.01
C VAL A 28 -4.23 11.00 -8.32
N GLU A 29 -4.30 9.68 -8.41
CA GLU A 29 -3.86 8.92 -9.56
C GLU A 29 -5.07 8.37 -10.29
N VAL A 30 -4.94 8.21 -11.61
CA VAL A 30 -6.02 7.70 -12.45
C VAL A 30 -5.94 6.18 -12.47
N GLY A 31 -6.37 5.56 -11.38
CA GLY A 31 -6.47 4.11 -11.21
C GLY A 31 -7.78 3.72 -10.56
N GLY A 32 -8.23 2.48 -10.79
CA GLY A 32 -9.55 2.01 -10.36
C GLY A 32 -9.68 1.92 -8.84
N LEU A 33 -8.62 1.50 -8.14
CA LEU A 33 -8.64 1.43 -6.67
C LEU A 33 -8.47 2.80 -6.04
N GLU A 34 -7.52 3.60 -6.52
CA GLU A 34 -7.16 4.92 -6.00
C GLU A 34 -8.34 5.89 -6.10
N THR A 35 -9.07 5.87 -7.22
CA THR A 35 -10.26 6.71 -7.41
C THR A 35 -11.34 6.35 -6.39
N ARG A 36 -11.65 5.06 -6.23
CA ARG A 36 -12.68 4.60 -5.28
C ARG A 36 -12.27 4.88 -3.83
N LEU A 37 -11.00 4.72 -3.48
CA LEU A 37 -10.46 5.09 -2.17
C LEU A 37 -10.54 6.59 -1.92
N TYR A 38 -10.23 7.41 -2.93
CA TYR A 38 -10.33 8.86 -2.82
C TYR A 38 -11.77 9.31 -2.58
N ASP A 39 -12.73 8.72 -3.30
CA ASP A 39 -14.16 9.02 -3.15
C ASP A 39 -14.70 8.57 -1.78
N ALA A 40 -14.27 7.40 -1.29
CA ALA A 40 -14.71 6.86 -0.01
C ALA A 40 -14.04 7.52 1.21
N TYR A 41 -12.77 7.96 1.08
CA TYR A 41 -11.96 8.47 2.19
C TYR A 41 -11.28 9.82 1.87
N PRO A 42 -12.01 10.86 1.43
CA PRO A 42 -11.41 12.11 0.96
C PRO A 42 -10.56 12.81 2.05
N SER A 43 -10.96 12.70 3.32
CA SER A 43 -10.22 13.25 4.47
C SER A 43 -8.85 12.61 4.67
N ALA A 44 -8.72 11.31 4.39
CA ALA A 44 -7.44 10.60 4.48
C ALA A 44 -6.47 11.11 3.41
N PHE A 45 -6.93 11.25 2.16
CA PHE A 45 -6.12 11.78 1.06
C PHE A 45 -5.75 13.25 1.25
N ALA A 46 -6.67 14.08 1.76
CA ALA A 46 -6.38 15.47 2.10
C ALA A 46 -5.30 15.57 3.19
N SER A 47 -5.40 14.74 4.23
CA SER A 47 -4.42 14.67 5.32
C SER A 47 -3.06 14.17 4.83
N PHE A 48 -3.03 13.09 4.05
CA PHE A 48 -1.82 12.57 3.44
C PHE A 48 -1.13 13.63 2.58
N ARG A 49 -1.88 14.35 1.73
CA ARG A 49 -1.35 15.42 0.88
C ARG A 49 -0.73 16.56 1.70
N LYS A 50 -1.30 16.91 2.86
CA LYS A 50 -0.70 17.89 3.78
C LYS A 50 0.65 17.40 4.33
N GLN A 51 0.77 16.11 4.61
CA GLN A 51 2.02 15.51 5.07
C GLN A 51 3.09 15.48 3.96
N CYS A 52 2.69 15.21 2.71
CA CYS A 52 3.55 15.34 1.54
C CYS A 52 4.04 16.78 1.35
N ASN A 53 3.13 17.75 1.37
CA ASN A 53 3.46 19.18 1.16
C ASN A 53 4.36 19.77 2.27
N SER A 54 4.45 19.10 3.42
CA SER A 54 5.33 19.51 4.53
C SER A 54 6.64 18.73 4.58
N ASP A 55 6.98 18.00 3.51
CA ASP A 55 8.19 17.17 3.35
C ASP A 55 8.38 16.10 4.44
N ARG A 56 7.31 15.79 5.19
CA ARG A 56 7.30 14.76 6.24
C ARG A 56 7.23 13.35 5.67
N ILE A 57 6.71 13.21 4.45
CA ILE A 57 6.55 11.94 3.74
C ILE A 57 7.37 11.98 2.47
N LYS A 58 8.24 10.99 2.30
CA LYS A 58 9.17 10.85 1.17
C LYS A 58 8.99 9.50 0.49
N PRO A 59 9.45 9.33 -0.76
CA PRO A 59 9.47 8.03 -1.40
C PRO A 59 10.18 6.96 -0.54
N GLY A 60 9.60 5.76 -0.49
CA GLY A 60 10.05 4.65 0.36
C GLY A 60 9.52 4.69 1.80
N MET A 61 8.64 5.64 2.15
CA MET A 61 7.99 5.71 3.45
C MET A 61 6.57 5.14 3.45
N LEU A 62 6.07 4.91 4.66
CA LEU A 62 4.70 4.49 4.94
C LEU A 62 3.94 5.65 5.60
N TRP A 63 2.64 5.78 5.34
CA TRP A 63 1.77 6.63 6.14
C TRP A 63 0.43 5.94 6.43
N MET A 64 0.02 5.94 7.68
CA MET A 64 -1.19 5.27 8.14
C MET A 64 -2.29 6.27 8.47
N TRP A 65 -3.49 6.01 7.95
CA TRP A 65 -4.74 6.61 8.39
C TRP A 65 -5.57 5.56 9.12
N ARG A 66 -6.06 5.91 10.32
CA ARG A 66 -6.90 5.01 11.11
C ARG A 66 -8.37 5.32 10.83
N GLU A 67 -9.14 4.27 10.59
CA GLU A 67 -10.56 4.36 10.24
C GLU A 67 -11.33 3.22 10.91
N ALA A 68 -12.66 3.36 11.03
CA ALA A 68 -13.48 2.40 11.77
C ALA A 68 -13.56 1.00 11.11
N GLN A 69 -13.57 0.92 9.78
CA GLN A 69 -13.72 -0.35 9.05
C GLN A 69 -12.38 -1.09 8.88
N PHE A 70 -11.41 -0.43 8.27
CA PHE A 70 -10.02 -0.87 8.15
C PHE A 70 -9.13 0.36 8.01
N ASN A 71 -7.88 0.26 8.48
CA ASN A 71 -6.91 1.35 8.31
C ASN A 71 -6.46 1.43 6.85
N LEU A 72 -6.10 2.64 6.40
CA LEU A 72 -5.44 2.84 5.11
C LEU A 72 -3.94 3.00 5.33
N LEU A 73 -3.14 2.20 4.62
CA LEU A 73 -1.68 2.29 4.64
C LEU A 73 -1.17 2.70 3.26
N PHE A 74 -0.77 3.97 3.16
CA PHE A 74 -0.19 4.54 1.96
C PHE A 74 1.28 4.12 1.86
N LEU A 75 1.61 3.32 0.85
CA LEU A 75 2.96 2.91 0.52
C LEU A 75 3.53 3.86 -0.53
N VAL A 76 4.50 4.70 -0.16
CA VAL A 76 4.99 5.75 -1.06
C VAL A 76 6.02 5.19 -2.04
N VAL A 77 5.51 4.54 -3.09
CA VAL A 77 6.32 3.75 -4.05
C VAL A 77 6.62 4.51 -5.35
N ARG A 78 6.16 5.76 -5.45
CA ARG A 78 6.36 6.66 -6.60
C ARG A 78 6.72 8.07 -6.17
N GLU A 79 7.45 8.78 -7.03
CA GLU A 79 7.81 10.19 -6.79
C GLU A 79 6.69 11.15 -7.17
N SER A 80 5.90 10.81 -8.20
CA SER A 80 4.76 11.60 -8.67
C SER A 80 3.63 10.71 -9.14
N SER A 81 2.44 11.30 -9.33
CA SER A 81 1.26 10.61 -9.86
C SER A 81 1.40 10.15 -11.32
N VAL A 82 2.41 10.65 -12.02
CA VAL A 82 2.84 10.17 -13.33
C VAL A 82 4.20 9.50 -13.17
N GLY A 83 4.36 8.31 -13.75
CA GLY A 83 5.62 7.56 -13.76
C GLY A 83 5.54 6.20 -13.08
N MET A 84 6.62 5.44 -13.28
CA MET A 84 6.71 4.04 -12.88
C MET A 84 6.90 3.85 -11.38
N THR A 85 6.35 2.76 -10.87
CA THR A 85 6.63 2.25 -9.54
C THR A 85 8.11 1.89 -9.44
N ARG A 86 8.80 2.37 -8.40
CA ARG A 86 10.25 2.13 -8.26
C ARG A 86 10.50 0.99 -7.29
N MET A 87 11.20 -0.04 -7.77
CA MET A 87 11.61 -1.21 -6.98
C MET A 87 12.22 -0.82 -5.63
N ARG A 88 13.18 0.11 -5.63
CA ARG A 88 13.84 0.59 -4.40
C ARG A 88 12.86 1.13 -3.34
N TYR A 89 11.75 1.74 -3.76
CA TYR A 89 10.76 2.28 -2.83
C TYR A 89 9.85 1.16 -2.32
N VAL A 90 9.51 0.20 -3.19
CA VAL A 90 8.76 -1.01 -2.83
C VAL A 90 9.55 -1.84 -1.80
N GLU A 91 10.83 -2.07 -2.03
CA GLU A 91 11.69 -2.75 -1.06
C GLU A 91 11.74 -2.00 0.28
N ASN A 92 11.92 -0.68 0.26
CA ASN A 92 11.98 0.11 1.50
C ASN A 92 10.69 0.01 2.32
N VAL A 93 9.51 0.13 1.69
CA VAL A 93 8.23 0.04 2.40
C VAL A 93 7.99 -1.38 2.94
N LEU A 94 8.31 -2.41 2.16
CA LEU A 94 8.13 -3.80 2.57
C LEU A 94 9.10 -4.21 3.68
N MET A 95 10.36 -3.78 3.60
CA MET A 95 11.36 -3.96 4.67
C MET A 95 10.91 -3.27 5.96
N THR A 96 10.35 -2.05 5.86
CA THR A 96 9.80 -1.33 7.02
C THR A 96 8.62 -2.09 7.61
N ILE A 97 7.71 -2.62 6.79
CA ILE A 97 6.61 -3.47 7.29
C ILE A 97 7.18 -4.71 7.98
N ALA A 98 8.06 -5.46 7.32
CA ALA A 98 8.61 -6.71 7.86
C ALA A 98 9.29 -6.52 9.22
N ARG A 99 9.99 -5.39 9.41
CA ARG A 99 10.71 -5.06 10.64
C ARG A 99 9.83 -4.43 11.72
N ASP A 100 8.99 -3.46 11.32
CA ASP A 100 8.37 -2.51 12.24
C ASP A 100 6.84 -2.64 12.35
N TYR A 101 6.23 -3.65 11.73
CA TYR A 101 4.77 -3.84 11.78
C TYR A 101 4.15 -3.74 13.19
N PRO A 102 4.78 -4.22 14.30
CA PRO A 102 4.21 -4.07 15.63
C PRO A 102 4.20 -2.61 16.10
N LEU A 103 5.20 -1.82 15.71
CA LEU A 103 5.30 -0.38 16.06
C LEU A 103 4.22 0.44 15.35
N TYR A 104 3.83 0.02 14.14
CA TYR A 104 2.71 0.59 13.41
C TYR A 104 1.34 0.05 13.89
N GLY A 105 1.32 -0.95 14.77
CA GLY A 105 0.09 -1.57 15.28
C GLY A 105 -0.63 -2.44 14.24
N LEU A 106 0.10 -2.93 13.25
CA LEU A 106 -0.43 -3.81 12.20
C LEU A 106 -0.64 -5.22 12.77
N THR A 107 -1.86 -5.74 12.64
CA THR A 107 -2.20 -7.12 13.05
C THR A 107 -2.57 -8.01 11.87
N SER A 108 -2.95 -7.41 10.74
CA SER A 108 -3.11 -8.08 9.45
C SER A 108 -3.12 -7.02 8.33
N ILE A 109 -2.64 -7.39 7.16
CA ILE A 109 -2.59 -6.51 5.98
C ILE A 109 -3.30 -7.16 4.80
N ALA A 110 -4.12 -6.40 4.10
CA ALA A 110 -4.49 -6.65 2.72
C ALA A 110 -3.61 -5.78 1.81
N LEU A 111 -2.84 -6.38 0.92
CA LEU A 111 -1.99 -5.69 -0.02
C LEU A 111 -2.65 -5.69 -1.40
N ALA A 112 -3.04 -4.51 -1.88
CA ALA A 112 -3.44 -4.31 -3.26
C ALA A 112 -2.21 -4.42 -4.20
N PRO A 113 -2.40 -4.79 -5.47
CA PRO A 113 -1.33 -4.75 -6.47
C PRO A 113 -0.61 -3.40 -6.47
N LEU A 114 0.72 -3.45 -6.53
CA LEU A 114 1.56 -2.26 -6.60
C LEU A 114 1.94 -1.98 -8.05
N GLY A 115 1.63 -0.78 -8.52
CA GLY A 115 1.89 -0.39 -9.90
C GLY A 115 0.88 -0.98 -10.88
N ASN A 116 1.18 -0.90 -12.17
CA ASN A 116 0.37 -1.54 -13.20
C ASN A 116 0.62 -3.06 -13.27
N LYS A 117 -0.12 -3.75 -14.15
CA LYS A 117 -0.05 -5.21 -14.30
C LYS A 117 1.38 -5.71 -14.61
N GLU A 118 2.09 -5.05 -15.52
CA GLU A 118 3.45 -5.43 -15.91
C GLU A 118 4.45 -5.21 -14.77
N GLU A 119 4.34 -4.08 -14.07
CA GLU A 119 5.13 -3.77 -12.88
C GLU A 119 4.86 -4.79 -11.77
N TRP A 120 3.59 -5.13 -11.54
CA TRP A 120 3.20 -6.03 -10.47
C TRP A 120 3.82 -7.42 -10.59
N VAL A 121 3.89 -7.97 -11.81
CA VAL A 121 4.56 -9.25 -12.07
C VAL A 121 6.03 -9.22 -11.61
N LEU A 122 6.71 -8.08 -11.77
CA LEU A 122 8.10 -7.90 -11.34
C LEU A 122 8.24 -7.63 -9.84
N LEU A 123 7.25 -6.97 -9.22
CA LEU A 123 7.26 -6.60 -7.81
C LEU A 123 6.80 -7.73 -6.88
N ARG A 124 5.93 -8.62 -7.37
CA ARG A 124 5.34 -9.72 -6.59
C ARG A 124 6.37 -10.61 -5.89
N PRO A 125 7.50 -11.02 -6.51
CA PRO A 125 8.54 -11.80 -5.83
C PRO A 125 9.19 -11.06 -4.65
N VAL A 126 9.27 -9.73 -4.70
CA VAL A 126 9.84 -8.90 -3.62
C VAL A 126 8.90 -8.85 -2.42
N VAL A 127 7.58 -8.82 -2.66
CA VAL A 127 6.58 -8.98 -1.60
C VAL A 127 6.74 -10.33 -0.89
N ASP A 128 6.90 -11.42 -1.64
CA ASP A 128 7.16 -12.74 -1.05
C ASP A 128 8.45 -12.75 -0.24
N TYR A 129 9.53 -12.21 -0.79
CA TYR A 129 10.83 -12.19 -0.13
C TYR A 129 10.75 -11.54 1.26
N TRP A 130 10.12 -10.36 1.36
CA TRP A 130 10.07 -9.61 2.62
C TRP A 130 9.00 -10.10 3.59
N LEU A 131 7.84 -10.56 3.11
CA LEU A 131 6.68 -10.80 3.99
C LEU A 131 6.40 -12.27 4.27
N LYS A 132 6.94 -13.23 3.50
CA LYS A 132 6.62 -14.66 3.64
C LYS A 132 7.06 -15.27 4.97
N THR A 133 8.09 -14.72 5.60
CA THR A 133 8.65 -15.23 6.86
C THR A 133 8.22 -14.43 8.09
N VAL A 134 7.46 -13.35 7.89
CA VAL A 134 7.00 -12.46 8.96
C VAL A 134 5.73 -13.05 9.60
N PRO A 135 5.57 -13.02 10.93
CA PRO A 135 4.36 -13.53 11.60
C PRO A 135 3.07 -12.77 11.29
N LEU A 136 3.16 -11.63 10.60
CA LEU A 136 2.03 -10.80 10.20
C LEU A 136 1.22 -11.50 9.09
N PRO A 137 -0.10 -11.75 9.28
CA PRO A 137 -0.96 -12.24 8.22
C PRO A 137 -1.07 -11.21 7.09
N VAL A 138 -0.80 -11.64 5.86
CA VAL A 138 -0.86 -10.80 4.65
C VAL A 138 -1.74 -11.47 3.61
N THR A 139 -2.79 -10.76 3.19
CA THR A 139 -3.63 -11.14 2.05
C THR A 139 -3.21 -10.32 0.85
N VAL A 140 -2.65 -10.94 -0.18
CA VAL A 140 -2.28 -10.26 -1.42
C VAL A 140 -3.42 -10.41 -2.42
N TYR A 141 -3.93 -9.27 -2.90
CA TYR A 141 -4.96 -9.25 -3.94
C TYR A 141 -4.32 -9.26 -5.32
N GLU A 142 -4.90 -10.02 -6.24
CA GLU A 142 -4.58 -10.01 -7.66
C GLU A 142 -5.79 -9.50 -8.45
N GLU A 143 -5.54 -8.70 -9.49
CA GLU A 143 -6.60 -8.25 -10.40
C GLU A 143 -7.20 -9.44 -11.16
N ILE A 144 -8.52 -9.43 -11.32
CA ILE A 144 -9.20 -10.32 -12.27
C ILE A 144 -8.80 -9.86 -13.68
N THR A 145 -8.21 -10.77 -14.45
CA THR A 145 -7.86 -10.53 -15.86
C THR A 145 -9.11 -10.36 -16.72
#